data_AF-A0A554J8Q1-F1
#
_entry.id   AF-A0A554J8Q1-F1
#
_cell.length_a   1.000
_cell.length_b   1.000
_cell.length_c   1.000
_cell.angle_alpha   90.00
_cell.angle_beta   90.00
_cell.angle_gamma   90.00
#
_symmetry.space_group_name_H-M   'P 1'
#
loop_
_entity.id
_entity.type
_entity.pdbx_description
1 polymer ?
#
loop_
_entity_poly.entity_id
_entity_poly.type
_entity_poly.pdbx_seq_one_letter_code
_entity_poly.pdbx_strand_id
1 'polypeptide(L)'
;MIDIGAQLKWEDGKILYPSNPWKLPTKRRIPRLLIENRALEVGVYIYIEGSYVIFEESNIPTDKINLKDAQLLQIYQRRYQLIPARFKRQDTYLWMSKPGNALLLFGKELKWYILASKRP
;
A
#
# COMPACT_ATOMS: atom_id res chain seq x y z
N MET A 1 -4.88 -9.19 -29.44
CA MET A 1 -4.79 -9.35 -27.98
C MET A 1 -3.95 -8.19 -27.47
N ILE A 2 -4.60 -7.12 -27.00
CA ILE A 2 -3.88 -5.97 -26.45
C ILE A 2 -3.34 -6.44 -25.10
N ASP A 3 -2.02 -6.43 -24.93
CA ASP A 3 -1.38 -6.56 -23.63
C ASP A 3 -1.94 -5.45 -22.73
N ILE A 4 -2.95 -5.75 -21.92
CA ILE A 4 -3.47 -4.86 -20.89
C ILE A 4 -2.46 -4.91 -19.74
N GLY A 5 -1.25 -4.40 -20.01
CA GLY A 5 -0.43 -3.79 -18.99
C GLY A 5 -1.19 -2.58 -18.50
N ALA A 6 -1.96 -2.77 -17.43
CA ALA A 6 -2.54 -1.70 -16.62
C ALA A 6 -1.44 -0.67 -16.33
N GLN A 7 -1.39 0.42 -17.11
CA GLN A 7 -0.35 1.43 -17.01
C GLN A 7 -0.44 2.07 -15.62
N LEU A 8 0.63 1.93 -14.85
CA LEU A 8 0.89 2.78 -13.68
C LEU A 8 0.79 4.23 -14.15
N LYS A 9 -0.04 5.03 -13.49
CA LYS A 9 -0.11 6.47 -13.74
C LYS A 9 0.57 7.23 -12.62
N TRP A 10 1.22 8.32 -12.99
CA TRP A 10 1.80 9.28 -12.06
C TRP A 10 1.01 10.58 -12.21
N GLU A 11 0.40 11.04 -11.14
CA GLU A 11 -0.46 12.24 -11.15
C GLU A 11 -0.33 12.93 -9.80
N ASP A 12 0.03 14.21 -9.80
CA ASP A 12 0.19 15.05 -8.59
C ASP A 12 1.04 14.41 -7.48
N GLY A 13 2.15 13.76 -7.86
CA GLY A 13 3.05 13.07 -6.92
C GLY A 13 2.52 11.74 -6.39
N LYS A 14 1.37 11.26 -6.89
CA LYS A 14 0.74 9.99 -6.52
C LYS A 14 0.99 8.94 -7.59
N ILE A 15 1.10 7.68 -7.16
CA ILE A 15 1.10 6.52 -8.04
C ILE A 15 -0.29 5.92 -8.05
N LEU A 16 -0.90 5.82 -9.23
CA LEU A 16 -2.22 5.23 -9.42
C LEU A 16 -2.07 3.88 -10.10
N TYR A 17 -2.53 2.83 -9.42
CA TYR A 17 -2.56 1.46 -9.92
C TYR A 17 -4.01 1.01 -10.08
N PRO A 18 -4.41 0.34 -11.17
CA PRO A 18 -5.79 -0.12 -11.30
C PRO A 18 -6.21 -1.03 -10.15
N SER A 19 -7.38 -0.76 -9.55
CA SER A 19 -7.83 -1.44 -8.34
C SER A 19 -8.42 -2.84 -8.61
N ASN A 20 -8.86 -3.12 -9.84
CA ASN A 20 -9.51 -4.38 -10.20
C ASN A 20 -8.69 -5.64 -9.82
N PRO A 21 -7.39 -5.74 -10.14
CA PRO A 21 -6.57 -6.87 -9.71
C PRO A 21 -6.52 -7.05 -8.20
N TRP A 22 -6.58 -5.96 -7.43
CA TRP A 22 -6.45 -5.97 -5.97
C TRP A 22 -7.67 -6.53 -5.24
N LYS A 23 -8.78 -6.79 -5.94
CA LYS A 23 -9.90 -7.56 -5.39
C LYS A 23 -9.44 -8.95 -4.94
N LEU A 24 -8.48 -9.56 -5.65
CA LEU A 24 -7.86 -10.84 -5.28
C LEU A 24 -6.70 -10.63 -4.29
N PRO A 25 -6.70 -11.27 -3.11
CA PRO A 25 -5.62 -11.10 -2.12
C PRO A 25 -4.21 -11.36 -2.65
N THR A 26 -4.03 -12.35 -3.53
CA THR A 26 -2.73 -12.75 -4.10
C THR A 26 -2.13 -11.71 -5.08
N LYS A 27 -2.91 -10.70 -5.44
CA LYS A 27 -2.54 -9.62 -6.36
C LYS A 27 -2.32 -8.27 -5.66
N ARG A 28 -2.52 -8.18 -4.34
CA ARG A 28 -2.35 -6.95 -3.53
C ARG A 28 -0.88 -6.69 -3.20
N ARG A 29 -0.07 -6.50 -4.24
CA ARG A 29 1.38 -6.38 -4.15
C ARG A 29 1.79 -4.92 -4.16
N ILE A 30 2.71 -4.57 -3.28
CA ILE A 30 3.25 -3.22 -3.25
C ILE A 30 4.28 -3.04 -4.36
N PRO A 31 4.25 -1.94 -5.13
CA PRO A 31 5.27 -1.59 -6.10
C PRO A 31 6.68 -1.64 -5.51
N ARG A 32 7.61 -2.23 -6.27
CA ARG A 32 9.02 -2.41 -5.85
C ARG A 32 9.69 -1.08 -5.46
N LEU A 33 9.45 -0.03 -6.24
CA LEU A 33 10.00 1.31 -6.00
C LEU A 33 9.65 1.86 -4.61
N LEU A 34 8.46 1.55 -4.10
CA LEU A 34 8.04 1.98 -2.77
C LEU A 34 8.76 1.18 -1.68
N ILE A 35 8.89 -0.14 -1.85
CA ILE A 35 9.53 -1.03 -0.86
C ILE A 35 11.04 -0.79 -0.75
N GLU A 36 11.72 -0.65 -1.88
CA GLU A 36 13.19 -0.56 -1.90
C GLU A 36 13.75 0.82 -1.58
N ASN A 37 12.93 1.87 -1.71
CA ASN A 37 13.39 3.24 -1.59
C ASN A 37 12.45 4.03 -0.67
N ARG A 38 11.29 4.46 -1.18
CA ARG A 38 10.49 5.51 -0.52
C ARG A 38 9.95 5.14 0.86
N ALA A 39 9.47 3.91 1.04
CA ALA A 39 8.90 3.45 2.31
C ALA A 39 9.96 3.30 3.41
N LEU A 40 11.26 3.37 3.12
CA LEU A 40 12.32 3.43 4.13
C LEU A 40 12.58 4.86 4.63
N GLU A 41 12.19 5.87 3.87
CA GLU A 41 12.40 7.29 4.19
C GLU A 41 11.16 7.95 4.79
N VAL A 42 10.00 7.76 4.15
CA VAL A 42 8.72 8.34 4.56
C VAL A 42 7.61 7.29 4.57
N GLY A 43 6.58 7.53 5.38
CA GLY A 43 5.35 6.75 5.32
C GLY A 43 4.64 6.95 3.97
N VAL A 44 4.03 5.91 3.45
CA VAL A 44 3.27 5.93 2.19
C VAL A 44 1.83 5.52 2.47
N TYR A 45 0.90 6.44 2.22
CA TYR A 45 -0.52 6.15 2.27
C TYR A 45 -0.93 5.26 1.10
N ILE A 46 -1.73 4.23 1.39
CA ILE A 46 -2.32 3.32 0.41
C ILE A 46 -3.83 3.32 0.62
N TYR A 47 -4.59 3.74 -0.37
CA TYR A 47 -6.05 3.77 -0.30
C TYR A 47 -6.68 3.48 -1.65
N ILE A 48 -7.99 3.20 -1.66
CA ILE A 48 -8.74 3.00 -2.90
C ILE A 48 -9.61 4.23 -3.15
N GLU A 49 -9.54 4.76 -4.35
CA GLU A 49 -10.37 5.85 -4.83
C GLU A 49 -10.80 5.59 -6.27
N GLY A 50 -12.11 5.56 -6.48
CA GLY A 50 -12.69 5.16 -7.76
C GLY A 50 -12.17 3.81 -8.24
N SER A 51 -11.53 3.82 -9.40
CA SER A 51 -10.98 2.62 -10.06
C SER A 51 -9.49 2.40 -9.80
N TYR A 52 -8.91 3.11 -8.83
CA TYR A 52 -7.47 3.11 -8.55
C TYR A 52 -7.17 2.76 -7.09
N VAL A 53 -6.07 2.05 -6.89
CA VAL A 53 -5.29 2.01 -5.66
C VAL A 53 -4.27 3.12 -5.79
N ILE A 54 -4.29 4.04 -4.84
CA ILE A 54 -3.44 5.21 -4.82
C ILE A 54 -2.33 4.98 -3.80
N PHE A 55 -1.10 5.31 -4.18
CA PHE A 55 0.04 5.42 -3.29
C PHE A 55 0.46 6.88 -3.23
N GLU A 56 0.48 7.44 -2.03
CA GLU A 56 0.76 8.85 -1.77
C GLU A 56 1.77 8.96 -0.65
N GLU A 57 2.86 9.68 -0.87
CA GLU A 57 3.86 9.90 0.17
C GLU A 57 3.30 10.80 1.26
N SER A 58 3.65 10.50 2.51
CA SER A 58 3.32 11.32 3.67
C SER A 58 4.47 12.27 3.99
N ASN A 59 4.18 13.29 4.79
CA ASN A 59 5.19 14.13 5.42
C ASN A 59 5.75 13.52 6.72
N ILE A 60 5.53 12.22 6.96
CA ILE A 60 5.91 11.53 8.19
C ILE A 60 7.15 10.68 7.91
N PRO A 61 8.33 11.05 8.45
CA PRO A 61 9.52 10.21 8.44
C PRO A 61 9.27 8.84 9.08
N THR A 62 9.88 7.80 8.53
CA THR A 62 9.67 6.41 8.98
C THR A 62 10.12 6.15 10.41
N ASP A 63 11.18 6.82 10.86
CA ASP A 63 11.71 6.77 12.23
C ASP A 63 10.72 7.30 13.28
N LYS A 64 9.84 8.23 12.88
CA LYS A 64 8.79 8.80 13.72
C LYS A 64 7.51 7.97 13.76
N ILE A 65 7.37 6.94 12.91
CA ILE A 65 6.18 6.08 12.90
C ILE A 65 6.29 5.01 14.00
N ASN A 66 5.30 4.99 14.90
CA ASN A 66 5.24 3.99 15.96
C ASN A 66 4.83 2.61 15.38
N LEU A 67 5.54 1.56 15.80
CA LEU A 67 5.23 0.18 15.45
C LEU A 67 4.02 -0.38 16.21
N LYS A 68 3.50 0.34 17.21
CA LYS A 68 2.29 -0.04 17.92
C LYS A 68 1.13 -0.21 16.92
N ASP A 69 0.49 -1.37 16.97
CA ASP A 69 -0.61 -1.78 16.08
C ASP A 69 -0.21 -1.96 14.60
N ALA A 70 1.10 -1.92 14.28
CA ALA A 70 1.59 -2.16 12.94
C ALA A 70 1.64 -3.67 12.64
N GLN A 71 1.18 -4.04 11.45
CA GLN A 71 1.19 -5.41 10.96
C GLN A 71 2.35 -5.59 9.98
N LEU A 72 3.18 -6.62 10.21
CA LEU A 72 4.26 -6.99 9.32
C LEU A 72 3.72 -7.53 7.99
N LEU A 73 4.30 -7.08 6.88
CA LEU A 73 3.97 -7.56 5.54
C LEU A 73 4.63 -8.89 5.23
N GLN A 74 3.94 -9.69 4.42
CA GLN A 74 4.44 -10.99 3.99
C GLN A 74 5.16 -10.88 2.65
N ILE A 75 6.33 -11.51 2.58
CA ILE A 75 7.06 -11.67 1.33
C ILE A 75 6.30 -12.64 0.42
N TYR A 76 6.08 -12.22 -0.81
CA TYR A 76 5.51 -13.05 -1.87
C TYR A 76 6.56 -13.39 -2.91
N GLN A 77 6.78 -14.70 -3.10
CA GLN A 77 7.71 -15.24 -4.11
C GLN A 77 9.07 -14.53 -4.10
N ARG A 78 9.57 -14.19 -2.91
CA ARG A 78 10.86 -13.51 -2.66
C ARG A 78 11.02 -12.12 -3.32
N ARG A 79 9.95 -11.46 -3.79
CA ARG A 79 10.11 -10.20 -4.56
C ARG A 79 9.13 -9.07 -4.23
N TYR A 80 7.97 -9.32 -3.63
CA TYR A 80 7.01 -8.25 -3.33
C TYR A 80 6.35 -8.44 -1.97
N GLN A 81 6.12 -7.34 -1.25
CA GLN A 81 5.35 -7.37 -0.02
C GLN A 81 3.85 -7.42 -0.36
N LEU A 82 3.14 -8.37 0.24
CA LEU A 82 1.69 -8.51 0.10
C LEU A 82 0.97 -7.84 1.26
N ILE A 83 -0.01 -7.02 0.92
CA ILE A 83 -1.01 -6.56 1.87
C ILE A 83 -1.85 -7.76 2.32
N PRO A 84 -2.15 -7.90 3.62
CA PRO A 84 -2.90 -9.03 4.13
C PRO A 84 -4.27 -9.15 3.45
N ALA A 85 -4.78 -10.37 3.36
CA ALA A 85 -6.12 -10.62 2.83
C ALA A 85 -7.20 -9.95 3.70
N ARG A 86 -7.00 -9.96 5.03
CA ARG A 86 -7.89 -9.35 6.01
C ARG A 86 -7.15 -8.30 6.83
N PHE A 87 -7.83 -7.19 7.11
CA PHE A 87 -7.38 -6.10 7.96
C PHE A 87 -8.53 -5.68 8.88
N LYS A 88 -8.27 -5.60 10.20
CA LYS A 88 -9.29 -5.33 11.23
C LYS A 88 -10.57 -6.18 11.05
N ARG A 89 -10.39 -7.49 10.84
CA ARG A 89 -11.45 -8.51 10.63
C ARG A 89 -12.26 -8.40 9.33
N GLN A 90 -12.01 -7.39 8.49
CA GLN A 90 -12.64 -7.23 7.18
C GLN A 90 -11.67 -7.60 6.07
N ASP A 91 -12.16 -7.93 4.87
CA ASP A 91 -11.31 -7.93 3.68
C ASP A 91 -10.62 -6.57 3.49
N THR A 92 -9.31 -6.59 3.25
CA THR A 92 -8.49 -5.37 3.21
C THR A 92 -8.86 -4.44 2.05
N TYR A 93 -9.22 -4.99 0.88
CA TYR A 93 -9.68 -4.17 -0.25
C TYR A 93 -10.98 -3.45 0.13
N LEU A 94 -11.95 -4.16 0.71
CA LEU A 94 -13.19 -3.55 1.16
C LEU A 94 -12.97 -2.51 2.26
N TRP A 95 -11.99 -2.75 3.14
CA TRP A 95 -11.65 -1.79 4.19
C TRP A 95 -11.04 -0.50 3.63
N MET A 96 -10.08 -0.59 2.69
CA MET A 96 -9.44 0.56 2.03
C MET A 96 -10.39 1.32 1.10
N SER A 97 -11.44 0.65 0.59
CA SER A 97 -12.46 1.27 -0.27
C SER A 97 -13.42 2.19 0.50
N LYS A 98 -13.42 2.15 1.84
CA LYS A 98 -14.23 3.06 2.64
C LYS A 98 -13.63 4.48 2.63
N PRO A 99 -14.45 5.54 2.52
CA PRO A 99 -13.97 6.91 2.56
C PRO A 99 -13.10 7.20 3.79
N GLY A 100 -11.98 7.90 3.57
CA GLY A 100 -11.05 8.28 4.63
C GLY A 100 -10.19 7.15 5.19
N ASN A 101 -10.40 5.88 4.81
CA ASN A 101 -9.50 4.80 5.22
C ASN A 101 -8.26 4.75 4.32
N ALA A 102 -7.10 4.58 4.95
CA ALA A 102 -5.82 4.35 4.29
C ALA A 102 -4.99 3.37 5.12
N LEU A 103 -4.13 2.59 4.47
CA LEU A 103 -2.99 1.94 5.13
C LEU A 103 -1.80 2.88 5.07
N LEU A 104 -1.02 2.97 6.13
CA LEU A 104 0.27 3.65 6.11
C LEU A 104 1.36 2.57 6.02
N LEU A 105 2.01 2.48 4.87
CA LEU A 105 3.17 1.64 4.61
C LEU A 105 4.44 2.34 5.07
N PHE A 106 5.32 1.62 5.76
CA PHE A 106 6.64 2.11 6.12
C PHE A 106 7.60 0.93 6.39
N GLY A 107 8.89 1.20 6.29
CA GLY A 107 9.97 0.26 6.47
C GLY A 107 10.82 0.64 7.67
N LYS A 108 11.17 -0.36 8.49
CA LYS A 108 12.07 -0.21 9.65
C LYS A 108 12.87 -1.49 9.80
N GLU A 109 14.19 -1.37 10.01
CA GLU A 109 15.09 -2.53 10.18
C GLU A 109 14.97 -3.57 9.04
N LEU A 110 14.87 -3.10 7.79
CA LEU A 110 14.70 -3.93 6.58
C LEU A 110 13.43 -4.81 6.58
N LYS A 111 12.43 -4.46 7.39
CA LYS A 111 11.10 -5.05 7.42
C LYS A 111 10.07 -4.00 7.04
N TRP A 112 8.97 -4.43 6.43
CA TRP A 112 7.90 -3.53 5.99
C TRP A 112 6.62 -3.81 6.75
N TYR A 113 5.97 -2.73 7.13
CA TYR A 113 4.82 -2.74 7.99
C TYR A 113 3.69 -1.93 7.37
N ILE A 114 2.48 -2.25 7.78
CA ILE A 114 1.31 -1.41 7.54
C ILE A 114 0.59 -1.14 8.84
N LEU A 115 0.04 0.06 8.98
CA LEU A 115 -0.90 0.37 10.05
C LEU A 115 -2.13 1.08 9.48
N ALA A 116 -3.20 1.10 10.27
CA ALA A 116 -4.41 1.80 9.88
C ALA A 116 -4.20 3.30 10.03
N SER A 117 -4.48 4.06 8.99
CA SER A 117 -4.42 5.51 9.04
C SER A 117 -5.66 6.14 8.42
N LYS A 118 -5.76 7.46 8.57
CA LYS A 118 -6.75 8.28 7.87
C LYS A 118 -6.09 8.95 6.68
N ARG A 119 -6.89 9.20 5.64
CA ARG A 119 -6.44 9.99 4.49
C ARG A 119 -6.01 11.38 4.98
N PRO A 120 -4.93 11.94 4.41
CA PRO A 120 -4.57 13.33 4.64
C PRO A 120 -5.67 14.29 4.16
#